data_AF-A0A938MRB3-F1
#
_entry.id   AF-A0A938MRB3-F1
#
_cell.length_a   1.000
_cell.length_b   1.000
_cell.length_c   1.000
_cell.angle_alpha   90.00
_cell.angle_beta   90.00
_cell.angle_gamma   90.00
#
_symmetry.space_group_name_H-M   'P 1'
#
loop_
_entity.id
_entity.type
_entity.pdbx_description
1 polymer ?
#
loop_
_entity_poly.entity_id
_entity_poly.type
_entity_poly.pdbx_seq_one_letter_code
_entity_poly.pdbx_strand_id
1 'polypeptide(L)'
;MWPMAPLVGLLLTAISVAASACWSAEQLPAEPADQPLEVELFSAIADRQLDVRVTANNYHSLTVRVRNLTPHLLKVQLPRAVGAMPVDRWQAIQRLEAAGANLTDLTDGYGYGQEGSQGLGGYLGGGNSDPRHAAGEPKPKRSESPARVATTDGHWTVRPGGRFELRIPAFCLEYGKPDPSKKIPYTICPLRYVNHRPIVSELIERFGLDDWDQRASQLALWHVANGLSWEVLSQLRFPPMPGRARNVTSEEITLAERLAQSLPSYNPTTSLGGGH
;
A
#
# COMPACT_ATOMS: atom_id res chain seq x y z
N MET A 1 1.99 72.46 -62.69
CA MET A 1 1.23 73.57 -62.09
C MET A 1 1.03 73.25 -60.63
N TRP A 2 1.51 74.17 -59.81
CA TRP A 2 1.50 74.31 -58.35
C TRP A 2 2.29 73.36 -57.42
N PRO A 3 2.91 73.94 -56.36
CA PRO A 3 4.09 73.37 -55.71
C PRO A 3 3.96 73.31 -54.16
N MET A 4 5.05 72.89 -53.50
CA MET A 4 5.47 73.29 -52.14
C MET A 4 4.60 72.95 -50.91
N ALA A 5 5.12 72.05 -50.07
CA ALA A 5 5.29 72.31 -48.62
C ALA A 5 6.56 73.20 -48.42
N PRO A 6 6.89 73.85 -47.27
CA PRO A 6 6.52 73.54 -45.87
C PRO A 6 6.38 74.79 -44.92
N LEU A 7 6.27 74.55 -43.60
CA LEU A 7 6.65 75.34 -42.38
C LEU A 7 5.53 75.27 -41.31
N VAL A 8 5.66 74.54 -40.20
CA VAL A 8 6.58 74.62 -39.04
C VAL A 8 6.23 75.73 -38.04
N GLY A 9 5.91 75.29 -36.81
CA GLY A 9 5.86 76.04 -35.55
C GLY A 9 5.13 75.17 -34.51
N LEU A 10 5.77 74.16 -33.88
CA LEU A 10 6.70 74.19 -32.75
C LEU A 10 6.15 74.93 -31.50
N LEU A 11 5.77 74.16 -30.45
CA LEU A 11 6.27 74.19 -29.05
C LEU A 11 5.30 73.35 -28.15
N LEU A 12 5.74 72.21 -27.60
CA LEU A 12 6.24 72.00 -26.21
C LEU A 12 5.12 72.22 -25.16
N THR A 13 4.72 71.30 -24.27
CA THR A 13 5.47 70.34 -23.43
C THR A 13 4.53 69.35 -22.72
N ALA A 14 4.98 68.10 -22.60
CA ALA A 14 4.93 67.15 -21.46
C ALA A 14 3.68 67.03 -20.55
N ILE A 15 3.18 65.79 -20.41
CA ILE A 15 3.30 64.97 -19.19
C ILE A 15 3.02 63.50 -19.56
N SER A 16 3.99 62.63 -19.27
CA SER A 16 3.87 61.18 -19.33
C SER A 16 3.07 60.66 -18.13
N VAL A 17 2.09 59.80 -18.36
CA VAL A 17 1.77 58.69 -17.44
C VAL A 17 1.61 57.43 -18.27
N ALA A 18 2.63 56.57 -18.20
CA ALA A 18 2.51 55.18 -18.58
C ALA A 18 1.73 54.46 -17.48
N ALA A 19 0.60 53.86 -17.84
CA ALA A 19 -0.01 52.81 -17.05
C ALA A 19 -0.18 51.60 -17.97
N SER A 20 0.67 50.62 -17.72
CA SER A 20 0.64 49.28 -18.28
C SER A 20 -0.80 48.75 -18.28
N ALA A 21 -1.37 48.55 -19.47
CA ALA A 21 -2.56 47.74 -19.61
C ALA A 21 -2.15 46.30 -19.30
N CYS A 22 -2.44 45.88 -18.07
CA CYS A 22 -2.27 44.52 -17.61
C CYS A 22 -2.92 43.57 -18.61
N TRP A 23 -2.10 42.65 -19.10
CA TRP A 23 -2.53 41.39 -19.68
C TRP A 23 -3.29 40.63 -18.59
N SER A 24 -4.58 40.90 -18.45
CA SER A 24 -5.48 39.99 -17.73
C SER A 24 -5.67 38.81 -18.66
N ALA A 25 -4.82 37.81 -18.52
CA ALA A 25 -5.27 36.46 -18.79
C ALA A 25 -6.47 36.26 -17.86
N GLU A 26 -7.67 36.24 -18.43
CA GLU A 26 -8.88 35.80 -17.76
C GLU A 26 -8.60 34.38 -17.26
N GLN A 27 -8.05 34.25 -16.06
CA GLN A 27 -8.07 33.01 -15.34
C GLN A 27 -9.54 32.77 -15.07
N LEU A 28 -10.14 31.91 -15.91
CA LEU A 28 -11.39 31.23 -15.57
C LEU A 28 -11.28 30.89 -14.08
N PRO A 29 -12.23 31.36 -13.24
CA PRO A 29 -12.24 30.99 -11.84
C PRO A 29 -12.14 29.47 -11.79
N ALA A 30 -11.06 28.95 -11.23
CA ALA A 30 -11.01 27.53 -10.91
C ALA A 30 -12.17 27.32 -9.96
N GLU A 31 -13.23 26.64 -10.43
CA GLU A 31 -14.28 26.20 -9.52
C GLU A 31 -13.59 25.50 -8.35
N PRO A 32 -13.94 25.84 -7.11
CA PRO A 32 -13.44 25.08 -5.99
C PRO A 32 -13.90 23.63 -6.23
N ALA A 33 -12.94 22.72 -6.40
CA ALA A 33 -13.22 21.29 -6.36
C ALA A 33 -13.58 20.94 -4.91
N ASP A 34 -14.73 21.42 -4.45
CA ASP A 34 -15.09 21.50 -3.02
C ASP A 34 -15.74 20.21 -2.52
N GLN A 35 -16.11 19.30 -3.42
CA GLN A 35 -16.56 17.96 -3.05
C GLN A 35 -15.46 16.93 -3.34
N PRO A 36 -15.01 16.15 -2.32
CA PRO A 36 -14.11 15.04 -2.54
C PRO A 36 -14.73 14.04 -3.52
N LEU A 37 -14.00 13.67 -4.56
CA LEU A 37 -14.36 12.55 -5.42
C LEU A 37 -14.09 11.26 -4.64
N GLU A 38 -15.16 10.54 -4.31
CA GLU A 38 -15.07 9.25 -3.62
C GLU A 38 -14.70 8.15 -4.62
N VAL A 39 -13.67 7.38 -4.29
CA VAL A 39 -13.13 6.31 -5.15
C VAL A 39 -12.72 5.11 -4.32
N GLU A 40 -12.81 3.90 -4.85
CA GLU A 40 -12.25 2.70 -4.21
C GLU A 40 -10.78 2.53 -4.63
N LEU A 41 -9.92 2.09 -3.70
CA LEU A 41 -8.47 2.00 -3.90
C LEU A 41 -8.06 1.29 -5.20
N PHE A 42 -8.54 0.07 -5.44
CA PHE A 42 -8.11 -0.70 -6.61
C PHE A 42 -8.70 -0.17 -7.91
N SER A 43 -9.95 0.29 -7.88
CA SER A 43 -10.58 0.98 -9.02
C SER A 43 -9.79 2.25 -9.40
N ALA A 44 -9.42 3.07 -8.42
CA ALA A 44 -8.66 4.29 -8.64
C ALA A 44 -7.24 4.03 -9.17
N ILE A 45 -6.62 2.89 -8.81
CA ILE A 45 -5.35 2.45 -9.41
C ILE A 45 -5.55 2.04 -10.87
N ALA A 46 -6.57 1.22 -11.16
CA ALA A 46 -6.88 0.75 -12.51
C ALA A 46 -7.20 1.92 -13.47
N ASP A 47 -7.97 2.89 -13.00
CA ASP A 47 -8.36 4.10 -13.75
C ASP A 47 -7.25 5.17 -13.81
N ARG A 48 -6.06 4.87 -13.25
CA ARG A 48 -4.91 5.78 -13.19
C ARG A 48 -5.20 7.12 -12.50
N GLN A 49 -6.13 7.11 -11.54
CA GLN A 49 -6.42 8.24 -10.66
C GLN A 49 -5.42 8.31 -9.49
N LEU A 50 -4.90 7.15 -9.07
CA LEU A 50 -3.85 7.00 -8.07
C LEU A 50 -2.63 6.27 -8.65
N ASP A 51 -1.42 6.79 -8.37
CA ASP A 51 -0.17 6.02 -8.50
C ASP A 51 0.17 5.46 -7.12
N VAL A 52 0.10 4.13 -6.98
CA VAL A 52 0.43 3.41 -5.74
C VAL A 52 1.62 2.50 -6.00
N ARG A 53 2.72 2.73 -5.28
CA ARG A 53 3.94 1.93 -5.38
C ARG A 53 4.25 1.25 -4.07
N VAL A 54 4.59 -0.03 -4.15
CA VAL A 54 4.95 -0.83 -2.99
C VAL A 54 6.43 -1.19 -3.03
N THR A 55 7.10 -1.02 -1.90
CA THR A 55 8.43 -1.56 -1.67
C THR A 55 8.33 -2.56 -0.54
N ALA A 56 8.64 -3.83 -0.84
CA ALA A 56 8.79 -4.83 0.21
C ALA A 56 10.16 -4.66 0.86
N ASN A 57 10.17 -4.23 2.12
CA ASN A 57 11.41 -3.98 2.84
C ASN A 57 12.06 -5.29 3.29
N ASN A 58 11.22 -6.20 3.77
CA ASN A 58 11.52 -7.51 4.36
C ASN A 58 10.18 -8.22 4.64
N TYR A 59 10.25 -9.38 5.30
CA TYR A 59 9.08 -10.22 5.61
C TYR A 59 8.03 -9.55 6.51
N HIS A 60 8.38 -8.50 7.26
CA HIS A 60 7.50 -7.89 8.27
C HIS A 60 7.05 -6.47 7.94
N SER A 61 7.51 -5.87 6.83
CA SER A 61 7.12 -4.51 6.50
C SER A 61 7.12 -4.17 5.02
N LEU A 62 6.09 -3.41 4.63
CA LEU A 62 5.94 -2.79 3.32
C LEU A 62 6.00 -1.27 3.46
N THR A 63 6.55 -0.61 2.45
CA THR A 63 6.40 0.84 2.27
C THR A 63 5.48 1.09 1.08
N VAL A 64 4.37 1.78 1.33
CA VAL A 64 3.38 2.17 0.31
C VAL A 64 3.52 3.66 0.04
N ARG A 65 3.76 4.02 -1.22
CA ARG A 65 3.82 5.40 -1.69
C ARG A 65 2.62 5.67 -2.56
N VAL A 66 1.88 6.72 -2.24
CA VAL A 66 0.64 7.07 -2.92
C VAL A 66 0.78 8.47 -3.50
N ARG A 67 0.30 8.65 -4.72
CA ARG A 67 0.16 9.95 -5.37
C ARG A 67 -1.20 10.08 -6.05
N ASN A 68 -1.89 11.17 -5.79
CA ASN A 68 -3.07 11.57 -6.56
C ASN A 68 -2.63 12.15 -7.91
N LEU A 69 -3.15 11.59 -8.99
CA LEU A 69 -2.87 12.00 -10.37
C LEU A 69 -3.96 12.92 -10.95
N THR A 70 -5.06 13.11 -10.23
CA THR A 70 -6.21 13.91 -10.66
C THR A 70 -6.10 15.37 -10.17
N PRO A 71 -6.85 16.29 -10.81
CA PRO A 71 -7.02 17.66 -10.31
C PRO A 71 -8.04 17.77 -9.16
N HIS A 72 -8.64 16.66 -8.72
CA HIS A 72 -9.69 16.65 -7.69
C HIS A 72 -9.15 16.16 -6.34
N LEU A 73 -9.78 16.59 -5.26
CA LEU A 73 -9.58 16.00 -3.94
C LEU A 73 -10.14 14.58 -3.96
N LEU A 74 -9.33 13.57 -3.67
CA LEU A 74 -9.79 12.18 -3.62
C LEU A 74 -10.08 11.76 -2.19
N LYS A 75 -11.24 11.13 -1.96
CA LYS A 75 -11.55 10.36 -0.77
C LYS A 75 -11.53 8.88 -1.14
N VAL A 76 -10.41 8.23 -0.86
CA VAL A 76 -10.11 6.86 -1.27
C VAL A 76 -10.60 5.90 -0.20
N GLN A 77 -11.59 5.08 -0.52
CA GLN A 77 -12.03 3.98 0.33
C GLN A 77 -10.99 2.86 0.31
N LEU A 78 -10.60 2.41 1.49
CA LEU A 78 -9.57 1.39 1.66
C LEU A 78 -10.21 0.04 1.96
N PRO A 79 -9.72 -1.05 1.33
CA PRO A 79 -9.93 -2.36 1.89
C PRO A 79 -9.22 -2.46 3.25
N ARG A 80 -9.76 -3.27 4.16
CA ARG A 80 -9.16 -3.47 5.48
C ARG A 80 -7.82 -4.20 5.36
N ALA A 81 -7.79 -5.32 4.62
CA ALA A 81 -6.58 -6.06 4.31
C ALA A 81 -6.25 -6.02 2.81
N VAL A 82 -4.96 -5.99 2.49
CA VAL A 82 -4.42 -5.98 1.12
C VAL A 82 -3.35 -7.03 0.93
N GLY A 83 -3.20 -7.46 -0.31
CA GLY A 83 -2.05 -8.23 -0.76
C GLY A 83 -1.00 -7.33 -1.42
N ALA A 84 0.25 -7.77 -1.39
CA ALA A 84 1.29 -7.29 -2.28
C ALA A 84 2.03 -8.48 -2.87
N MET A 85 2.38 -8.43 -4.15
CA MET A 85 3.11 -9.52 -4.80
C MET A 85 4.09 -8.98 -5.85
N PRO A 86 5.06 -9.80 -6.29
CA PRO A 86 5.94 -9.42 -7.39
C PRO A 86 5.15 -9.00 -8.64
N VAL A 87 5.59 -7.91 -9.29
CA VAL A 87 4.91 -7.35 -10.47
C VAL A 87 4.77 -8.40 -11.59
N ASP A 88 5.80 -9.21 -11.82
CA ASP A 88 5.77 -10.23 -12.88
C ASP A 88 4.70 -11.30 -12.62
N ARG A 89 4.54 -11.72 -11.35
CA ARG A 89 3.47 -12.62 -10.92
C ARG A 89 2.10 -11.97 -11.14
N TRP A 90 1.94 -10.70 -10.73
CA TRP A 90 0.69 -9.97 -10.89
C TRP A 90 0.29 -9.82 -12.37
N GLN A 91 1.24 -9.50 -13.24
CA GLN A 91 0.98 -9.42 -14.67
C GLN A 91 0.61 -10.76 -15.27
N ALA A 92 1.25 -11.84 -14.83
CA ALA A 92 0.94 -13.17 -15.32
C ALA A 92 -0.46 -13.63 -14.88
N ILE A 93 -0.88 -13.35 -13.64
CA ILE A 93 -2.25 -13.59 -13.17
C ILE A 93 -3.26 -12.82 -14.03
N GLN A 94 -3.04 -11.52 -14.27
CA GLN A 94 -3.96 -10.72 -15.10
C GLN A 94 -4.09 -11.25 -16.54
N ARG A 95 -2.99 -11.74 -17.14
CA ARG A 95 -3.05 -12.38 -18.47
C ARG A 95 -3.88 -13.66 -18.47
N LEU A 96 -3.75 -14.47 -17.41
CA LEU A 96 -4.52 -15.70 -17.25
C LEU A 96 -6.00 -15.40 -17.02
N GLU A 97 -6.31 -14.40 -16.18
CA GLU A 97 -7.68 -13.94 -15.94
C GLU A 97 -8.33 -13.44 -17.24
N ALA A 98 -7.62 -12.62 -18.01
CA ALA A 98 -8.09 -12.12 -19.31
C ALA A 98 -8.28 -13.25 -20.35
N ALA A 99 -7.57 -14.37 -20.19
CA ALA A 99 -7.74 -15.57 -20.99
C ALA A 99 -8.86 -16.51 -20.48
N GLY A 100 -9.58 -16.12 -19.41
CA GLY A 100 -10.65 -16.91 -18.81
C GLY A 100 -10.19 -18.11 -17.99
N ALA A 101 -8.92 -18.14 -17.57
CA ALA A 101 -8.39 -19.22 -16.73
C ALA A 101 -9.02 -19.19 -15.33
N ASN A 102 -9.27 -20.37 -14.76
CA ASN A 102 -9.61 -20.48 -13.35
C ASN A 102 -8.36 -20.22 -12.50
N LEU A 103 -8.40 -19.20 -11.65
CA LEU A 103 -7.26 -18.74 -10.87
C LEU A 103 -7.17 -19.39 -9.48
N THR A 104 -8.15 -20.20 -9.06
CA THR A 104 -8.21 -20.76 -7.70
C THR A 104 -6.89 -21.43 -7.31
N ASP A 105 -6.32 -22.28 -8.17
CA ASP A 105 -5.08 -22.99 -7.84
C ASP A 105 -3.83 -22.09 -7.82
N LEU A 106 -3.90 -20.88 -8.40
CA LEU A 106 -2.80 -19.91 -8.49
C LEU A 106 -2.76 -18.94 -7.31
N THR A 107 -3.90 -18.78 -6.62
CA THR A 107 -4.10 -17.80 -5.55
C THR A 107 -3.94 -18.37 -4.14
N ASP A 108 -3.67 -19.67 -4.02
CA ASP A 108 -3.64 -20.39 -2.73
C ASP A 108 -2.25 -20.44 -2.09
N GLY A 109 -1.36 -19.56 -2.56
CA GLY A 109 0.02 -19.49 -2.08
C GLY A 109 0.98 -20.54 -2.66
N TYR A 110 0.48 -21.55 -3.37
CA TYR A 110 1.29 -22.66 -3.88
C TYR A 110 1.35 -22.78 -5.41
N GLY A 111 0.52 -22.06 -6.17
CA GLY A 111 0.46 -22.22 -7.64
C GLY A 111 1.58 -21.54 -8.44
N TYR A 112 2.36 -20.63 -7.85
CA TYR A 112 3.59 -20.10 -8.46
C TYR A 112 4.79 -20.74 -7.78
N GLY A 113 5.56 -21.53 -8.53
CA GLY A 113 6.60 -22.45 -8.06
C GLY A 113 7.48 -21.98 -6.89
N GLN A 114 8.04 -22.95 -6.16
CA GLN A 114 8.79 -22.77 -4.91
C GLN A 114 9.97 -21.78 -4.99
N GLU A 115 10.47 -21.50 -6.19
CA GLU A 115 11.60 -20.60 -6.43
C GLU A 115 11.21 -19.12 -6.57
N GLY A 116 9.91 -18.81 -6.65
CA GLY A 116 9.39 -17.46 -6.79
C GLY A 116 9.37 -16.66 -5.49
N SER A 117 9.48 -15.33 -5.58
CA SER A 117 9.29 -14.45 -4.43
C SER A 117 7.85 -14.46 -3.93
N GLN A 118 7.70 -14.39 -2.61
CA GLN A 118 6.41 -14.56 -1.96
C GLN A 118 5.49 -13.35 -2.04
N GLY A 119 4.18 -13.60 -1.97
CA GLY A 119 3.20 -12.57 -1.68
C GLY A 119 3.15 -12.21 -0.19
N LEU A 120 2.74 -10.98 0.08
CA LEU A 120 2.61 -10.40 1.40
C LEU A 120 1.18 -9.95 1.68
N GLY A 121 0.72 -10.09 2.92
CA GLY A 121 -0.51 -9.48 3.42
C GLY A 121 -0.21 -8.28 4.29
N GLY A 122 -1.00 -7.21 4.21
CA GLY A 122 -0.83 -6.02 5.04
C GLY A 122 -2.17 -5.34 5.36
N TYR A 123 -2.18 -4.51 6.39
CA TYR A 123 -3.34 -3.73 6.81
C TYR A 123 -3.18 -2.26 6.42
N LEU A 124 -4.20 -1.67 5.79
CA LEU A 124 -4.20 -0.26 5.37
C LEU A 124 -5.11 0.65 6.21
N GLY A 125 -5.93 0.09 7.09
CA GLY A 125 -6.79 0.87 7.97
C GLY A 125 -5.97 1.68 8.98
N GLY A 126 -6.51 2.81 9.44
CA GLY A 126 -5.84 3.78 10.34
C GLY A 126 -5.57 3.29 11.76
N GLY A 127 -5.45 1.98 11.99
CA GLY A 127 -5.01 1.38 13.24
C GLY A 127 -3.53 1.00 13.13
N ASN A 128 -2.75 1.37 14.15
CA ASN A 128 -1.35 1.01 14.34
C ASN A 128 -0.34 1.37 13.23
N SER A 129 -0.63 2.33 12.34
CA SER A 129 0.35 2.90 11.39
C SER A 129 1.40 3.81 12.05
N ASP A 130 1.66 3.62 13.34
CA ASP A 130 2.72 4.32 14.05
C ASP A 130 4.06 3.66 13.73
N PRO A 131 5.06 4.39 13.17
CA PRO A 131 6.40 3.85 12.91
C PRO A 131 7.12 3.33 14.17
N ARG A 132 6.54 3.53 15.36
CA ARG A 132 7.11 3.14 16.65
C ARG A 132 7.16 1.63 16.94
N HIS A 133 6.47 0.77 16.18
CA HIS A 133 6.43 -0.69 16.47
C HIS A 133 7.41 -1.54 15.64
N ALA A 134 8.17 -0.94 14.71
CA ALA A 134 9.35 -1.62 14.15
C ALA A 134 10.50 -1.51 15.15
N ALA A 135 10.72 -2.57 15.93
CA ALA A 135 11.77 -2.66 16.94
C ALA A 135 13.12 -2.12 16.44
N GLY A 136 13.55 -0.98 16.98
CA GLY A 136 14.95 -0.53 16.98
C GLY A 136 15.41 0.47 15.91
N GLU A 137 14.53 1.08 15.11
CA GLU A 137 14.99 2.08 14.12
C GLU A 137 15.14 3.50 14.73
N PRO A 138 16.26 4.22 14.46
CA PRO A 138 16.49 5.57 14.97
C PRO A 138 15.54 6.59 14.35
N LYS A 139 15.08 7.55 15.17
CA LYS A 139 14.16 8.64 14.80
C LYS A 139 14.67 9.38 13.53
N PRO A 140 13.89 9.47 12.44
CA PRO A 140 14.25 10.36 11.36
C PRO A 140 14.23 11.82 11.85
N LYS A 141 15.27 12.57 11.48
CA LYS A 141 15.34 14.01 11.73
C LYS A 141 14.15 14.68 11.04
N ARG A 142 13.57 15.65 11.74
CA ARG A 142 12.41 16.47 11.37
C ARG A 142 12.68 17.24 10.07
N SER A 143 12.59 16.59 8.92
CA SER A 143 12.29 17.23 7.63
C SER A 143 10.80 17.05 7.37
N GLU A 144 10.16 18.14 6.94
CA GLU A 144 8.76 18.27 6.52
C GLU A 144 8.01 16.95 6.39
N SER A 145 7.12 16.67 7.35
CA SER A 145 6.19 15.55 7.23
C SER A 145 5.40 15.72 5.93
N PRO A 146 5.48 14.79 4.96
CA PRO A 146 4.56 14.81 3.84
C PRO A 146 3.15 14.67 4.41
N ALA A 147 2.20 15.41 3.83
CA ALA A 147 0.80 15.54 4.18
C ALA A 147 0.31 14.56 5.27
N ARG A 148 -0.14 15.08 6.42
CA ARG A 148 -0.93 14.31 7.38
C ARG A 148 -2.09 13.66 6.62
N VAL A 149 -1.99 12.37 6.35
CA VAL A 149 -3.14 11.59 5.90
C VAL A 149 -4.02 11.46 7.13
N ALA A 150 -5.16 12.16 7.12
CA ALA A 150 -6.23 11.81 8.03
C ALA A 150 -6.78 10.45 7.55
N THR A 151 -6.30 9.37 8.15
CA THR A 151 -6.99 8.07 8.11
C THR A 151 -8.12 8.15 9.12
N THR A 152 -9.32 8.48 8.66
CA THR A 152 -10.53 8.40 9.49
C THR A 152 -11.43 7.38 8.83
N ASP A 153 -11.85 6.36 9.59
CA ASP A 153 -12.88 5.39 9.18
C ASP A 153 -12.59 4.61 7.89
N GLY A 154 -11.34 4.19 7.66
CA GLY A 154 -10.98 3.36 6.50
C GLY A 154 -10.92 4.12 5.17
N HIS A 155 -10.70 5.44 5.22
CA HIS A 155 -10.50 6.27 4.03
C HIS A 155 -9.16 7.02 4.08
N TRP A 156 -8.58 7.27 2.90
CA TRP A 156 -7.55 8.29 2.72
C TRP A 156 -8.12 9.53 2.05
N THR A 157 -7.74 10.70 2.53
CA THR A 157 -8.02 11.96 1.82
C THR A 157 -6.73 12.47 1.16
N VAL A 158 -6.72 12.56 -0.17
CA VAL A 158 -5.53 12.90 -0.95
C VAL A 158 -5.80 14.10 -1.85
N ARG A 159 -5.17 15.24 -1.55
CA ARG A 159 -5.30 16.49 -2.32
C ARG A 159 -4.86 16.31 -3.78
N PRO A 160 -5.33 17.15 -4.72
CA PRO A 160 -4.82 17.18 -6.10
C PRO A 160 -3.29 17.21 -6.14
N GLY A 161 -2.68 16.29 -6.91
CA GLY A 161 -1.22 16.15 -6.99
C GLY A 161 -0.50 15.73 -5.69
N GLY A 162 -1.25 15.53 -4.60
CA GLY A 162 -0.76 15.21 -3.26
C GLY A 162 -0.05 13.86 -3.22
N ARG A 163 0.92 13.74 -2.31
CA ARG A 163 1.75 12.54 -2.14
C ARG A 163 1.95 12.24 -0.66
N PHE A 164 1.97 10.96 -0.32
CA PHE A 164 2.38 10.51 1.01
C PHE A 164 3.02 9.13 0.92
N GLU A 165 3.71 8.77 2.00
CA GLU A 165 4.32 7.47 2.20
C GLU A 165 3.90 6.95 3.57
N LEU A 166 3.58 5.66 3.63
CA LEU A 166 3.31 4.95 4.87
C LEU A 166 4.09 3.64 4.88
N ARG A 167 4.65 3.31 6.05
CA ARG A 167 5.22 1.99 6.31
C ARG A 167 4.20 1.21 7.12
N ILE A 168 3.84 0.02 6.64
CA ILE A 168 2.88 -0.86 7.29
C ILE A 168 3.53 -2.17 7.68
N PRO A 169 3.10 -2.79 8.80
CA PRO A 169 3.35 -4.19 9.05
C PRO A 169 2.87 -5.05 7.88
N ALA A 170 3.61 -6.11 7.60
CA ALA A 170 3.28 -7.06 6.55
C ALA A 170 3.60 -8.48 6.97
N PHE A 171 3.01 -9.46 6.29
CA PHE A 171 3.18 -10.86 6.63
C PHE A 171 3.44 -11.70 5.39
N CYS A 172 4.33 -12.67 5.54
CA CYS A 172 4.58 -13.73 4.59
C CYS A 172 3.41 -14.69 4.52
N LEU A 173 2.78 -14.85 3.36
CA LEU A 173 1.60 -15.71 3.20
C LEU A 173 1.94 -17.08 2.60
N GLU A 174 3.20 -17.28 2.21
CA GLU A 174 3.69 -18.47 1.54
C GLU A 174 4.92 -19.00 2.28
N TYR A 175 4.73 -19.95 3.18
CA TYR A 175 5.84 -20.56 3.91
C TYR A 175 6.84 -21.24 2.97
N GLY A 176 8.13 -21.12 3.28
CA GLY A 176 9.23 -21.75 2.54
C GLY A 176 9.76 -20.95 1.36
N LYS A 177 9.02 -19.94 0.89
CA LYS A 177 9.49 -19.04 -0.18
C LYS A 177 10.51 -18.02 0.35
N PRO A 178 11.41 -17.52 -0.52
CA PRO A 178 12.40 -16.51 -0.13
C PRO A 178 11.75 -15.26 0.47
N ASP A 179 12.42 -14.67 1.46
CA ASP A 179 12.03 -13.39 2.03
C ASP A 179 11.90 -12.32 0.93
N PRO A 180 10.86 -11.48 1.00
CA PRO A 180 10.72 -10.40 0.04
C PRO A 180 11.88 -9.40 0.18
N SER A 181 12.29 -8.79 -0.93
CA SER A 181 13.40 -7.85 -0.92
C SER A 181 13.10 -6.59 -1.74
N LYS A 182 13.76 -5.49 -1.38
CA LYS A 182 13.66 -4.20 -2.08
C LYS A 182 14.12 -4.25 -3.54
N LYS A 183 14.86 -5.30 -3.93
CA LYS A 183 15.36 -5.49 -5.30
C LYS A 183 14.29 -5.99 -6.25
N ILE A 184 13.20 -6.54 -5.71
CA ILE A 184 12.14 -7.15 -6.48
C ILE A 184 10.98 -6.15 -6.52
N PRO A 185 10.46 -5.79 -7.71
CA PRO A 185 9.35 -4.85 -7.80
C PRO A 185 8.06 -5.51 -7.33
N TYR A 186 7.37 -4.86 -6.39
CA TYR A 186 6.07 -5.31 -5.89
C TYR A 186 4.96 -4.35 -6.31
N THR A 187 3.77 -4.89 -6.45
CA THR A 187 2.53 -4.13 -6.61
C THR A 187 1.54 -4.52 -5.53
N ILE A 188 0.67 -3.57 -5.18
CA ILE A 188 -0.49 -3.85 -4.32
C ILE A 188 -1.57 -4.55 -5.15
N CYS A 189 -2.34 -5.43 -4.52
CA CYS A 189 -3.44 -6.16 -5.12
C CYS A 189 -4.48 -6.54 -4.04
N PRO A 190 -5.71 -6.93 -4.42
CA PRO A 190 -6.64 -7.52 -3.47
C PRO A 190 -6.04 -8.77 -2.81
N LEU A 191 -6.22 -8.92 -1.49
CA LEU A 191 -5.60 -10.00 -0.71
C LEU A 191 -5.90 -11.39 -1.29
N ARG A 192 -7.12 -11.60 -1.83
CA ARG A 192 -7.56 -12.85 -2.45
C ARG A 192 -6.63 -13.37 -3.56
N TYR A 193 -5.87 -12.51 -4.24
CA TYR A 193 -4.93 -12.96 -5.28
C TYR A 193 -3.63 -13.53 -4.70
N VAL A 194 -3.35 -13.26 -3.42
CA VAL A 194 -2.22 -13.85 -2.68
C VAL A 194 -2.67 -15.04 -1.83
N ASN A 195 -3.82 -14.91 -1.17
CA ASN A 195 -4.45 -15.96 -0.37
C ASN A 195 -5.97 -15.70 -0.27
N HIS A 196 -6.79 -16.66 -0.65
CA HIS A 196 -8.26 -16.51 -0.68
C HIS A 196 -8.96 -16.94 0.63
N ARG A 197 -8.23 -17.49 1.61
CA ARG A 197 -8.83 -18.03 2.84
C ARG A 197 -9.35 -16.87 3.72
N PRO A 198 -10.65 -16.85 4.09
CA PRO A 198 -11.23 -15.74 4.88
C PRO A 198 -10.49 -15.46 6.18
N ILE A 199 -10.05 -16.52 6.88
CA ILE A 199 -9.30 -16.45 8.14
C ILE A 199 -7.99 -15.66 8.03
N VAL A 200 -7.36 -15.63 6.85
CA VAL A 200 -6.15 -14.84 6.61
C VAL A 200 -6.46 -13.35 6.61
N SER A 201 -7.58 -12.94 5.99
CA SER A 201 -8.04 -11.54 6.04
C SER A 201 -8.40 -11.16 7.48
N GLU A 202 -9.18 -12.00 8.17
CA GLU A 202 -9.58 -11.75 9.56
C GLU A 202 -8.38 -11.52 10.48
N LEU A 203 -7.34 -12.35 10.36
CA LEU A 203 -6.13 -12.23 11.16
C LEU A 203 -5.39 -10.91 10.87
N ILE A 204 -5.19 -10.56 9.60
CA ILE A 204 -4.51 -9.31 9.20
C ILE A 204 -5.30 -8.09 9.66
N GLU A 205 -6.62 -8.11 9.52
CA GLU A 205 -7.51 -7.03 9.98
C GLU A 205 -7.43 -6.88 11.50
N ARG A 206 -7.51 -7.99 12.23
CA ARG A 206 -7.46 -7.98 13.69
C ARG A 206 -6.11 -7.51 14.20
N PHE A 207 -5.02 -7.95 13.58
CA PHE A 207 -3.67 -7.46 13.86
C PHE A 207 -3.56 -5.95 13.67
N GLY A 208 -4.19 -5.39 12.64
CA GLY A 208 -4.15 -3.95 12.37
C GLY A 208 -4.96 -3.10 13.36
N LEU A 209 -5.94 -3.71 14.03
CA LEU A 209 -6.81 -3.05 15.02
C LEU A 209 -6.27 -3.16 16.45
N ASP A 210 -5.59 -4.25 16.75
CA ASP A 210 -5.03 -4.56 18.07
C ASP A 210 -3.49 -4.35 18.10
N ASP A 211 -2.89 -4.45 19.28
CA ASP A 211 -1.42 -4.44 19.44
C ASP A 211 -0.90 -5.88 19.59
N TRP A 212 -1.03 -6.67 18.52
CA TRP A 212 -0.63 -8.07 18.51
C TRP A 212 0.86 -8.23 18.22
N ASP A 213 1.48 -9.29 18.75
CA ASP A 213 2.88 -9.61 18.45
C ASP A 213 3.02 -10.05 16.99
N GLN A 214 3.90 -9.36 16.26
CA GLN A 214 4.15 -9.59 14.83
C GLN A 214 4.62 -11.03 14.56
N ARG A 215 5.45 -11.62 15.42
CA ARG A 215 6.02 -12.95 15.18
C ARG A 215 5.02 -14.05 15.48
N ALA A 216 4.28 -13.95 16.59
CA ALA A 216 3.17 -14.86 16.87
C ALA A 216 2.10 -14.79 15.77
N SER A 217 1.81 -13.59 15.25
CA SER A 217 0.87 -13.39 14.15
C SER A 217 1.38 -14.04 12.84
N GLN A 218 2.67 -13.93 12.54
CA GLN A 218 3.27 -14.62 11.39
C GLN A 218 3.18 -16.16 11.50
N LEU A 219 3.38 -16.72 12.70
CA LEU A 219 3.22 -18.15 12.97
C LEU A 219 1.77 -18.60 12.79
N ALA A 220 0.83 -17.85 13.37
CA ALA A 220 -0.59 -18.10 13.23
C ALA A 220 -1.02 -18.03 11.75
N LEU A 221 -0.50 -17.06 11.00
CA LEU A 221 -0.72 -16.95 9.56
C LEU A 221 -0.21 -18.17 8.81
N TRP A 222 1.00 -18.66 9.05
CA TRP A 222 1.47 -19.87 8.37
C TRP A 222 0.65 -21.11 8.73
N HIS A 223 0.19 -21.22 9.98
CA HIS A 223 -0.75 -22.28 10.36
C HIS A 223 -2.03 -22.20 9.53
N VAL A 224 -2.70 -21.05 9.51
CA VAL A 224 -4.01 -20.91 8.88
C VAL A 224 -3.96 -20.65 7.37
N ALA A 225 -2.82 -20.27 6.81
CA ALA A 225 -2.64 -20.08 5.37
C ALA A 225 -2.12 -21.37 4.72
N ASN A 226 -1.14 -22.02 5.34
CA ASN A 226 -0.36 -23.11 4.75
C ASN A 226 -0.63 -24.49 5.39
N GLY A 227 -1.37 -24.56 6.50
CA GLY A 227 -1.69 -25.82 7.18
C GLY A 227 -0.52 -26.42 7.98
N LEU A 228 0.49 -25.61 8.35
CA LEU A 228 1.61 -26.10 9.15
C LEU A 228 1.13 -26.47 10.57
N SER A 229 1.57 -27.62 11.08
CA SER A 229 1.29 -28.00 12.46
C SER A 229 2.05 -27.12 13.45
N TRP A 230 1.50 -26.94 14.65
CA TRP A 230 2.16 -26.22 15.74
C TRP A 230 3.51 -26.85 16.13
N GLU A 231 3.62 -28.17 16.01
CA GLU A 231 4.88 -28.89 16.19
C GLU A 231 5.94 -28.44 15.18
N VAL A 232 5.60 -28.41 13.88
CA VAL A 232 6.51 -27.91 12.83
C VAL A 232 6.88 -26.46 13.08
N LEU A 233 5.91 -25.61 13.39
CA LEU A 233 6.12 -24.19 13.67
C LEU A 233 7.04 -23.95 14.86
N SER A 234 6.95 -24.79 15.91
CA SER A 234 7.79 -24.67 17.12
C SER A 234 9.28 -24.97 16.86
N GLN A 235 9.58 -25.73 15.80
CA GLN A 235 10.94 -26.09 15.42
C GLN A 235 11.58 -25.06 14.47
N LEU A 236 10.82 -24.07 14.02
CA LEU A 236 11.32 -23.08 13.08
C LEU A 236 12.34 -22.14 13.73
N ARG A 237 13.21 -21.63 12.86
CA ARG A 237 14.08 -20.49 13.15
C ARG A 237 13.62 -19.34 12.29
N PHE A 238 13.17 -18.26 12.92
CA PHE A 238 12.76 -17.09 12.16
C PHE A 238 13.96 -16.51 11.42
N PRO A 239 13.81 -16.15 10.12
CA PRO A 239 14.81 -15.35 9.46
C PRO A 239 14.99 -14.03 10.22
N PRO A 240 16.21 -13.48 10.26
CA PRO A 240 16.51 -12.35 11.12
C PRO A 240 15.63 -11.13 10.78
N MET A 241 14.85 -10.63 11.75
CA MET A 241 14.67 -9.16 11.90
C MET A 241 16.09 -8.57 12.06
N PRO A 242 16.39 -7.30 11.67
CA PRO A 242 17.76 -6.78 11.73
C PRO A 242 18.46 -7.21 13.04
N GLY A 243 19.37 -8.20 12.97
CA GLY A 243 19.70 -9.07 14.11
C GLY A 243 19.97 -10.54 13.74
N ARG A 244 19.95 -11.44 14.74
CA ARG A 244 20.28 -12.87 14.61
C ARG A 244 19.01 -13.72 14.62
N ALA A 245 18.91 -14.68 13.70
CA ALA A 245 17.85 -15.68 13.70
C ALA A 245 17.77 -16.40 15.06
N ARG A 246 16.60 -16.33 15.70
CA ARG A 246 16.32 -17.02 16.97
C ARG A 246 15.26 -18.09 16.77
N ASN A 247 15.34 -19.11 17.62
CA ASN A 247 14.35 -20.17 17.66
C ASN A 247 13.01 -19.58 18.10
N VAL A 248 11.92 -20.15 17.60
CA VAL A 248 10.59 -19.88 18.11
C VAL A 248 10.52 -20.30 19.58
N THR A 249 9.89 -19.48 20.41
CA THR A 249 9.68 -19.80 21.83
C THR A 249 8.33 -20.47 22.04
N SER A 250 8.20 -21.25 23.12
CA SER A 250 6.91 -21.85 23.50
C SER A 250 5.84 -20.78 23.79
N GLU A 251 6.24 -19.61 24.28
CA GLU A 251 5.35 -18.46 24.49
C GLU A 251 4.80 -17.93 23.16
N GLU A 252 5.65 -17.81 22.13
CA GLU A 252 5.24 -17.36 20.80
C GLU A 252 4.27 -18.34 20.14
N ILE A 253 4.48 -19.65 20.31
CA ILE A 253 3.54 -20.69 19.85
C ILE A 253 2.23 -20.59 20.60
N THR A 254 2.27 -20.48 21.93
CA THR A 254 1.05 -20.36 22.75
C THR A 254 0.24 -19.12 22.36
N LEU A 255 0.92 -18.00 22.09
CA LEU A 255 0.25 -16.79 21.62
C LEU A 255 -0.33 -17.00 20.23
N ALA A 256 0.45 -17.53 19.28
CA ALA A 256 0.01 -17.79 17.91
C ALA A 256 -1.24 -18.71 17.86
N GLU A 257 -1.26 -19.76 18.67
CA GLU A 257 -2.40 -20.66 18.83
C GLU A 257 -3.64 -19.89 19.30
N ARG A 258 -3.51 -19.08 20.35
CA ARG A 258 -4.62 -18.26 20.87
C ARG A 258 -5.13 -17.27 19.84
N LEU A 259 -4.23 -16.62 19.11
CA LEU A 259 -4.60 -15.67 18.04
C LEU A 259 -5.42 -16.38 16.96
N ALA A 260 -4.93 -17.51 16.44
CA ALA A 260 -5.66 -18.27 15.43
C ALA A 260 -7.03 -18.73 15.95
N GLN A 261 -7.08 -19.30 17.16
CA GLN A 261 -8.32 -19.82 17.77
C GLN A 261 -9.35 -18.74 18.11
N SER A 262 -8.92 -17.48 18.28
CA SER A 262 -9.81 -16.36 18.57
C SER A 262 -10.64 -15.89 17.36
N LEU A 263 -10.27 -16.33 16.15
CA LEU A 263 -10.89 -15.87 14.92
C LEU A 263 -12.19 -16.64 14.61
N PRO A 264 -13.25 -15.96 14.15
CA PRO A 264 -14.53 -16.60 13.82
C PRO A 264 -14.41 -17.74 12.80
N SER A 265 -13.55 -17.59 11.80
CA SER A 265 -13.36 -18.60 10.75
C SER A 265 -12.40 -19.74 11.12
N TYR A 266 -11.91 -19.79 12.37
CA TYR A 266 -10.99 -20.84 12.79
C TYR A 266 -11.67 -22.19 12.90
N ASN A 267 -11.13 -23.17 12.17
CA ASN A 267 -11.55 -24.55 12.26
C ASN A 267 -10.31 -25.47 12.35
N PRO A 268 -10.07 -26.13 13.50
CA PRO A 268 -8.87 -26.93 13.73
C PRO A 268 -8.75 -28.12 12.76
N THR A 269 -9.87 -28.62 12.22
CA THR A 269 -9.88 -29.76 11.30
C THR A 269 -9.31 -29.42 9.92
N THR A 270 -9.29 -28.14 9.54
CA THR A 270 -8.75 -27.67 8.25
C THR A 270 -7.21 -27.73 8.19
N SER A 271 -6.53 -27.93 9.34
CA SER A 271 -5.07 -28.00 9.43
C SER A 271 -4.48 -29.38 9.12
N LEU A 272 -5.31 -30.42 8.95
CA LEU A 272 -4.87 -31.81 8.75
C LEU A 272 -4.77 -32.22 7.26
N GLY A 273 -4.89 -31.28 6.33
CA GLY A 273 -4.80 -31.53 4.87
C GLY A 273 -3.38 -31.63 4.30
N GLY A 274 -2.34 -31.74 5.14
CA GLY A 274 -0.96 -31.94 4.71
C GLY A 274 -0.70 -33.39 4.33
N GLY A 275 -1.08 -33.78 3.11
CA GLY A 275 -0.59 -35.00 2.49
C GLY A 275 0.92 -34.94 2.30
N HIS A 276 1.56 -36.08 2.61
CA HIS A 276 2.98 -36.44 2.53
C HIS A 276 3.86 -35.72 1.50
#